data_AF-A0A8I1B3P9-F1
#
_entry.id   AF-A0A8I1B3P9-F1
#
_cell.length_a   1.000
_cell.length_b   1.000
_cell.length_c   1.000
_cell.angle_alpha   90.00
_cell.angle_beta   90.00
_cell.angle_gamma   90.00
#
_symmetry.space_group_name_H-M   'P 1'
#
loop_
_entity.id
_entity.type
_entity.pdbx_description
1 polymer ?
#
loop_
_entity_poly.entity_id
_entity_poly.type
_entity_poly.pdbx_seq_one_letter_code
_entity_poly.pdbx_strand_id
1 'polypeptide(L)'
;MIKLSKLTACALILVATVANVTYARDLDKSDPDRAHILAAVHRLNDSEPDLKDYRYFVVDLIKDRDAAFACVALMDKDGSLEMTDDQVEIMKFALERRNAQWVATDLGGVGFADGAKPVQSDCKVEGRIVNTRDDVNVALKATGHKSLSAR
;
A
#
# COMPACT_ATOMS: atom_id res chain seq x y z
N MET A 1 42.52 -48.91 -19.53
CA MET A 1 41.88 -48.47 -18.26
C MET A 1 42.46 -47.14 -17.85
N ILE A 2 41.74 -46.03 -18.08
CA ILE A 2 42.05 -44.71 -17.55
C ILE A 2 40.75 -44.20 -16.92
N LYS A 3 40.79 -43.99 -15.60
CA LYS A 3 39.67 -43.48 -14.80
C LYS A 3 39.62 -41.96 -14.99
N LEU A 4 38.55 -41.42 -15.59
CA LEU A 4 38.24 -40.00 -15.47
C LEU A 4 37.41 -39.78 -14.21
N SER A 5 37.98 -38.98 -13.31
CA SER A 5 37.42 -38.54 -12.04
C SER A 5 36.08 -37.83 -12.21
N LYS A 6 35.15 -38.14 -11.30
CA LYS A 6 33.87 -37.46 -11.12
C LYS A 6 34.13 -36.00 -10.77
N LEU A 7 33.81 -35.09 -11.70
CA LEU A 7 33.67 -33.67 -11.40
C LEU A 7 32.25 -33.46 -10.87
N THR A 8 32.13 -33.37 -9.56
CA THR A 8 30.93 -32.91 -8.86
C THR A 8 30.76 -31.43 -9.18
N ALA A 9 29.90 -31.11 -10.14
CA ALA A 9 29.49 -29.73 -10.43
C ALA A 9 28.42 -29.32 -9.40
N CYS A 10 28.86 -28.83 -8.24
CA CYS A 10 28.00 -28.03 -7.37
C CYS A 10 27.80 -26.66 -8.02
N ALA A 11 26.82 -26.54 -8.92
CA ALA A 11 26.38 -25.25 -9.40
C ALA A 11 25.66 -24.52 -8.26
N LEU A 12 26.33 -23.51 -7.70
CA LEU A 12 25.73 -22.56 -6.76
C LEU A 12 24.50 -21.93 -7.43
N ILE A 13 23.32 -22.21 -6.90
CA ILE A 13 22.12 -21.43 -7.20
C ILE A 13 22.28 -20.12 -6.43
N LEU A 14 22.85 -19.09 -7.08
CA LEU A 14 22.71 -17.72 -6.62
C LEU A 14 21.24 -17.33 -6.86
N VAL A 15 20.38 -17.56 -5.86
CA VAL A 15 19.13 -16.83 -5.75
C VAL A 15 19.52 -15.41 -5.37
N ALA A 16 19.79 -14.56 -6.36
CA ALA A 16 19.82 -13.14 -6.15
C ALA A 16 18.40 -12.72 -5.76
N THR A 17 18.14 -12.67 -4.45
CA THR A 17 16.97 -11.97 -3.92
C THR A 17 17.18 -10.50 -4.23
N VAL A 18 16.80 -10.09 -5.44
CA VAL A 18 16.62 -8.67 -5.74
C VAL A 18 15.55 -8.22 -4.77
N ALA A 19 15.95 -7.47 -3.75
CA ALA A 19 15.00 -6.71 -2.96
C ALA A 19 14.32 -5.79 -3.96
N ASN A 20 13.12 -6.17 -4.42
CA ASN A 20 12.28 -5.34 -5.25
C ASN A 20 11.87 -4.15 -4.39
N VAL A 21 12.73 -3.15 -4.32
CA VAL A 21 12.36 -1.82 -3.83
C VAL A 21 11.47 -1.25 -4.93
N THR A 22 10.19 -1.60 -4.88
CA THR A 22 9.22 -0.99 -5.77
C THR A 22 9.05 0.45 -5.30
N TYR A 23 9.31 1.37 -6.21
CA TYR A 23 9.03 2.78 -6.01
C TYR A 23 7.56 3.00 -5.69
N ALA A 24 7.25 4.15 -5.08
CA ALA A 24 5.87 4.55 -4.84
C ALA A 24 5.05 4.45 -6.13
N ARG A 25 3.88 3.83 -6.04
CA ARG A 25 2.97 3.62 -7.16
C ARG A 25 1.73 4.47 -6.93
N ASP A 26 1.31 5.22 -7.93
CA ASP A 26 0.09 6.01 -7.89
C ASP A 26 -0.73 5.69 -9.15
N LEU A 27 -2.03 5.98 -9.10
CA LEU A 27 -2.84 6.03 -10.31
C LEU A 27 -2.41 7.25 -11.13
N ASP A 28 -2.62 7.17 -12.44
CA ASP A 28 -2.48 8.34 -13.30
C ASP A 28 -3.33 9.49 -12.76
N LYS A 29 -2.81 10.71 -12.81
CA LYS A 29 -3.55 11.90 -12.39
C LYS A 29 -4.81 12.11 -13.23
N SER A 30 -4.87 11.57 -14.45
CA SER A 30 -6.04 11.59 -15.31
C SER A 30 -7.06 10.49 -15.01
N ASP A 31 -6.77 9.52 -14.14
CA ASP A 31 -7.75 8.51 -13.76
C ASP A 31 -8.91 9.19 -13.01
N PRO A 32 -10.15 9.07 -13.51
CA PRO A 32 -11.30 9.81 -12.97
C PRO A 32 -11.65 9.40 -11.54
N ASP A 33 -11.28 8.18 -11.10
CA ASP A 33 -11.56 7.70 -9.75
C ASP A 33 -10.50 8.15 -8.75
N ARG A 34 -9.29 8.55 -9.19
CA ARG A 34 -8.17 8.86 -8.30
C ARG A 34 -8.54 9.91 -7.25
N ALA A 35 -9.12 11.03 -7.69
CA ALA A 35 -9.52 12.11 -6.78
C ALA A 35 -10.64 11.66 -5.83
N HIS A 36 -11.58 10.84 -6.31
CA HIS A 36 -12.69 10.35 -5.50
C HIS A 36 -12.27 9.32 -4.45
N ILE A 37 -11.28 8.48 -4.76
CA ILE A 37 -10.64 7.56 -3.83
C ILE A 37 -9.95 8.34 -2.71
N LEU A 38 -9.10 9.32 -3.06
CA LEU A 38 -8.41 10.13 -2.05
C LEU A 38 -9.39 10.95 -1.20
N ALA A 39 -10.46 11.48 -1.81
CA ALA A 39 -11.52 12.15 -1.07
C ALA A 39 -12.27 11.21 -0.11
N ALA A 40 -12.38 9.92 -0.42
CA ALA A 40 -12.97 8.94 0.49
C ALA A 40 -12.08 8.67 1.71
N VAL A 41 -10.76 8.62 1.51
CA VAL A 41 -9.79 8.55 2.60
C VAL A 41 -9.86 9.80 3.48
N HIS A 42 -9.84 11.00 2.89
CA HIS A 42 -10.02 12.25 3.64
C HIS A 42 -11.30 12.25 4.46
N ARG A 43 -12.45 11.89 3.89
CA ARG A 43 -13.73 11.85 4.65
C ARG A 43 -13.70 10.90 5.85
N LEU A 44 -12.98 9.79 5.75
CA LEU A 44 -12.83 8.85 6.86
C LEU A 44 -11.95 9.44 7.97
N ASN A 45 -10.88 10.13 7.59
CA ASN A 45 -9.95 10.72 8.56
C ASN A 45 -10.46 12.05 9.14
N ASP A 46 -11.26 12.82 8.40
CA ASP A 46 -11.88 14.07 8.87
C ASP A 46 -12.84 13.86 10.05
N SER A 47 -13.32 12.62 10.26
CA SER A 47 -14.08 12.29 11.47
C SER A 47 -13.22 12.15 12.72
N GLU A 48 -11.91 12.02 12.56
CA GLU A 48 -10.93 12.02 13.66
C GLU A 48 -10.34 13.43 13.81
N PRO A 49 -10.57 14.14 14.94
CA PRO A 49 -10.10 15.51 15.13
C PRO A 49 -8.60 15.67 14.91
N ASP A 50 -7.84 14.65 15.29
CA ASP A 50 -6.38 14.63 15.21
C ASP A 50 -5.87 14.36 13.79
N LEU A 51 -6.73 14.06 12.80
CA LEU A 51 -6.32 13.78 11.41
C LEU A 51 -6.90 14.75 10.37
N LYS A 52 -7.77 15.66 10.81
CA LYS A 52 -8.63 16.50 9.96
C LYS A 52 -7.87 17.46 9.02
N ASP A 53 -6.69 17.92 9.42
CA ASP A 53 -5.92 18.90 8.63
C ASP A 53 -4.70 18.29 7.90
N TYR A 54 -4.56 16.96 7.97
CA TYR A 54 -3.43 16.26 7.37
C TYR A 54 -3.55 16.16 5.85
N ARG A 55 -2.41 16.30 5.20
CA ARG A 55 -2.25 16.01 3.77
C ARG A 55 -1.67 14.60 3.60
N TYR A 56 -1.80 14.06 2.40
CA TYR A 56 -1.33 12.71 2.11
C TYR A 56 -0.30 12.70 1.00
N PHE A 57 0.84 12.05 1.27
CA PHE A 57 1.74 11.58 0.24
C PHE A 57 1.34 10.15 -0.16
N VAL A 58 0.95 9.95 -1.41
CA VAL A 58 0.57 8.61 -1.90
C VAL A 58 1.82 7.76 -2.07
N VAL A 59 1.90 6.65 -1.33
CA VAL A 59 3.00 5.68 -1.40
C VAL A 59 2.62 4.51 -2.30
N ASP A 60 1.41 3.99 -2.16
CA ASP A 60 0.89 2.98 -3.08
C ASP A 60 -0.61 3.20 -3.28
N LEU A 61 -1.03 3.39 -4.53
CA LEU A 61 -2.43 3.45 -4.91
C LEU A 61 -2.67 2.54 -6.11
N ILE A 62 -3.49 1.51 -5.88
CA ILE A 62 -4.01 0.65 -6.94
C ILE A 62 -5.52 0.70 -6.96
N LYS A 63 -6.05 0.49 -8.16
CA LYS A 63 -7.47 0.32 -8.41
C LYS A 63 -7.66 -0.81 -9.41
N ASP A 64 -8.62 -1.68 -9.11
CA ASP A 64 -9.26 -2.54 -10.08
C ASP A 64 -10.76 -2.33 -9.97
N ARG A 65 -11.31 -1.58 -10.93
CA ARG A 65 -12.73 -1.28 -11.08
C ARG A 65 -13.38 -0.70 -9.83
N ASP A 66 -14.09 -1.52 -9.07
CA ASP A 66 -14.86 -1.19 -7.87
C ASP A 66 -14.11 -1.47 -6.56
N ALA A 67 -12.82 -1.82 -6.62
CA ALA A 67 -11.97 -1.92 -5.44
C ALA A 67 -10.67 -1.14 -5.64
N ALA A 68 -10.16 -0.61 -4.55
CA ALA A 68 -8.87 0.06 -4.52
C ALA A 68 -8.16 -0.19 -3.19
N PHE A 69 -6.85 -0.02 -3.21
CA PHE A 69 -6.03 0.02 -2.01
C PHE A 69 -5.20 1.29 -2.05
N ALA A 70 -5.22 2.03 -0.95
CA ALA A 70 -4.45 3.26 -0.78
C ALA A 70 -3.56 3.13 0.44
N CYS A 71 -2.28 3.38 0.25
CA CYS A 71 -1.26 3.50 1.28
C CYS A 71 -0.68 4.90 1.19
N VAL A 72 -0.76 5.66 2.28
CA VAL A 72 -0.39 7.07 2.30
C VAL A 72 0.48 7.36 3.51
N ALA A 73 1.44 8.26 3.34
CA ALA A 73 2.15 8.87 4.44
C ALA A 73 1.47 10.18 4.83
N LEU A 74 1.37 10.44 6.13
CA LEU A 74 0.86 11.68 6.67
C LEU A 74 1.85 12.83 6.40
N MET A 75 1.31 13.93 5.89
CA MET A 75 2.00 15.20 5.70
C MET A 75 1.33 16.26 6.57
N ASP A 76 2.16 17.09 7.18
CA ASP A 76 1.70 18.24 7.93
C ASP A 76 1.05 19.29 7.01
N LYS A 77 0.44 20.29 7.63
CA LYS A 77 -0.22 21.43 6.96
C LYS A 77 0.70 22.18 5.97
N ASP A 78 2.01 22.17 6.20
CA ASP A 78 3.00 22.88 5.40
C ASP A 78 3.52 22.00 4.24
N GLY A 79 3.04 20.76 4.16
CA GLY A 79 3.42 19.79 3.12
C GLY A 79 4.78 19.15 3.38
N SER A 80 5.30 19.24 4.61
CA SER A 80 6.37 18.35 5.06
C SER A 80 5.73 17.06 5.56
N LEU A 81 6.49 15.95 5.61
CA LEU A 81 5.97 14.77 6.29
C LEU A 81 5.80 15.13 7.77
N GLU A 82 4.62 14.86 8.34
CA GLU A 82 4.40 15.20 9.74
C GLU A 82 5.21 14.26 10.63
N MET A 83 6.04 14.84 11.49
CA MET A 83 6.93 14.12 12.38
C MET A 83 6.43 14.32 13.81
N THR A 84 5.88 13.27 14.41
CA THR A 84 5.68 13.20 15.85
C THR A 84 6.73 12.25 16.41
N ASP A 85 7.63 12.76 17.24
CA ASP A 85 8.67 12.00 17.95
C ASP A 85 9.42 10.95 17.08
N ASP A 86 9.99 11.39 15.95
CA ASP A 86 10.83 10.59 15.03
C ASP A 86 10.08 9.54 14.18
N GLN A 87 8.75 9.64 14.01
CA GLN A 87 7.99 8.72 13.17
C GLN A 87 7.06 9.39 12.15
N VAL A 88 7.16 8.96 10.89
CA VAL A 88 6.15 9.23 9.84
C VAL A 88 5.13 8.11 9.88
N GLU A 89 3.85 8.45 10.05
CA GLU A 89 2.78 7.46 10.03
C GLU A 89 2.35 7.13 8.59
N ILE A 90 2.39 5.83 8.27
CA ILE A 90 1.79 5.29 7.06
C ILE A 90 0.43 4.73 7.42
N MET A 91 -0.61 5.25 6.77
CA MET A 91 -1.96 4.73 6.87
C MET A 91 -2.29 3.88 5.64
N LYS A 92 -3.07 2.83 5.86
CA LYS A 92 -3.47 1.87 4.82
C LYS A 92 -4.98 1.76 4.79
N PHE A 93 -5.55 1.79 3.60
CA PHE A 93 -6.98 1.77 3.38
C PHE A 93 -7.33 0.76 2.30
N ALA A 94 -8.35 -0.05 2.57
CA ALA A 94 -9.07 -0.75 1.52
C ALA A 94 -10.28 0.10 1.13
N LEU A 95 -10.57 0.17 -0.16
CA LEU A 95 -11.72 0.90 -0.66
C LEU A 95 -12.57 0.02 -1.55
N GLU A 96 -13.87 0.27 -1.48
CA GLU A 96 -14.85 -0.30 -2.37
C GLU A 96 -15.78 0.79 -2.94
N ARG A 97 -16.25 0.56 -4.17
CA ARG A 97 -17.21 1.44 -4.82
C ARG A 97 -18.63 0.95 -4.55
N ARG A 98 -19.37 1.66 -3.70
CA ARG A 98 -20.77 1.42 -3.38
C ARG A 98 -21.65 2.51 -4.01
N ASN A 99 -22.62 2.13 -4.84
CA ASN A 99 -23.57 3.08 -5.47
C ASN A 99 -22.89 4.30 -6.10
N ALA A 100 -21.87 4.04 -6.92
CA ALA A 100 -21.02 5.04 -7.58
C ALA A 100 -20.10 5.88 -6.66
N GLN A 101 -20.14 5.71 -5.34
CA GLN A 101 -19.27 6.39 -4.39
C GLN A 101 -18.17 5.45 -3.87
N TRP A 102 -16.97 5.99 -3.68
CA TRP A 102 -15.89 5.28 -3.01
C TRP A 102 -16.05 5.39 -1.48
N VAL A 103 -15.94 4.26 -0.81
CA VAL A 103 -15.99 4.13 0.65
C VAL A 103 -14.68 3.51 1.09
N ALA A 104 -13.97 4.18 2.00
CA ALA A 104 -12.73 3.71 2.58
C ALA A 104 -12.99 2.96 3.89
N THR A 105 -12.17 1.95 4.14
CA THR A 105 -12.05 1.25 5.41
C THR A 105 -10.59 1.31 5.83
N ASP A 106 -10.35 1.78 7.05
CA ASP A 106 -9.01 1.81 7.64
C ASP A 106 -8.52 0.37 7.93
N LEU A 107 -7.28 0.10 7.56
CA LEU A 107 -6.57 -1.16 7.79
C LEU A 107 -5.47 -1.03 8.86
N GLY A 108 -5.37 0.13 9.51
CA GLY A 108 -4.38 0.47 10.51
C GLY A 108 -3.07 0.98 9.91
N GLY A 109 -2.36 1.77 10.71
CA GLY A 109 -1.08 2.36 10.36
C GLY A 109 0.14 1.65 10.95
N VAL A 110 1.31 2.01 10.44
CA VAL A 110 2.62 1.69 11.02
C VAL A 110 3.49 2.94 10.99
N GLY A 111 4.17 3.23 12.10
CA GLY A 111 5.16 4.30 12.17
C GLY A 111 6.51 3.87 11.58
N PHE A 112 7.20 4.79 10.89
CA PHE A 112 8.52 4.57 10.30
C PHE A 112 9.56 5.54 10.84
N ALA A 113 10.79 5.07 11.02
CA ALA A 113 11.90 5.85 11.56
C ALA A 113 12.23 7.11 10.71
N ASP A 114 12.67 8.16 11.41
CA ASP A 114 13.08 9.45 10.83
C ASP A 114 14.08 9.31 9.65
N GLY A 115 13.90 10.17 8.64
CA GLY A 115 14.70 10.21 7.42
C GLY A 115 14.41 9.10 6.39
N ALA A 116 13.55 8.12 6.72
CA ALA A 116 13.13 7.11 5.77
C ALA A 116 12.18 7.70 4.72
N LYS A 117 12.42 7.40 3.44
CA LYS A 117 11.44 7.65 2.38
C LYS A 117 10.45 6.49 2.36
N PRO A 118 9.15 6.72 2.57
CA PRO A 118 8.18 5.65 2.47
C PRO A 118 8.25 4.95 1.11
N VAL A 119 8.26 3.62 1.13
CA VAL A 119 8.32 2.77 -0.06
C VAL A 119 7.19 1.76 -0.06
N GLN A 120 6.92 1.14 -1.21
CA GLN A 120 5.80 0.20 -1.34
C GLN A 120 5.86 -0.98 -0.35
N SER A 121 7.06 -1.40 0.06
CA SER A 121 7.22 -2.49 1.03
C SER A 121 6.68 -2.17 2.43
N ASP A 122 6.44 -0.89 2.72
CA ASP A 122 5.86 -0.38 3.96
C ASP A 122 4.33 -0.54 3.98
N CYS A 123 3.73 -0.68 2.80
CA CYS A 123 2.29 -0.78 2.57
C CYS A 123 1.75 -2.21 2.72
N LYS A 124 2.46 -3.10 3.42
CA LYS A 124 2.01 -4.48 3.59
C LYS A 124 0.77 -4.56 4.48
N VAL A 125 -0.16 -5.41 4.07
CA VAL A 125 -1.32 -5.81 4.86
C VAL A 125 -1.08 -7.26 5.29
N GLU A 126 -1.07 -7.52 6.60
CA GLU A 126 -0.76 -8.83 7.18
C GLU A 126 0.53 -9.46 6.61
N GLY A 127 1.57 -8.64 6.39
CA GLY A 127 2.87 -9.08 5.86
C GLY A 127 2.92 -9.31 4.34
N ARG A 128 1.83 -9.07 3.61
CA ARG A 128 1.72 -9.25 2.16
C ARG A 128 1.67 -7.92 1.43
N ILE A 129 2.33 -7.83 0.28
CA ILE A 129 2.22 -6.66 -0.61
C ILE A 129 0.88 -6.74 -1.33
N VAL A 130 0.15 -5.62 -1.36
CA VAL A 130 -1.13 -5.52 -2.05
C VAL A 130 -0.90 -5.09 -3.50
N ASN A 131 -1.15 -5.98 -4.46
CA ASN A 131 -0.89 -5.71 -5.88
C ASN A 131 -2.08 -6.04 -6.78
N THR A 132 -2.99 -6.88 -6.31
CA THR A 132 -4.07 -7.43 -7.12
C THR A 132 -5.42 -7.17 -6.48
N ARG A 133 -6.47 -7.30 -7.28
CA ARG A 133 -7.85 -7.31 -6.80
C ARG A 133 -8.06 -8.31 -5.66
N ASP A 134 -7.47 -9.49 -5.76
CA ASP A 134 -7.61 -10.52 -4.72
C ASP A 134 -6.97 -10.09 -3.41
N ASP A 135 -5.82 -9.41 -3.45
CA ASP A 135 -5.19 -8.85 -2.25
C ASP A 135 -6.09 -7.78 -1.59
N VAL A 136 -6.72 -6.90 -2.38
CA VAL A 136 -7.68 -5.90 -1.86
C VAL A 136 -8.90 -6.59 -1.24
N ASN A 137 -9.42 -7.63 -1.90
CA ASN A 137 -10.55 -8.41 -1.38
C ASN A 137 -10.22 -9.13 -0.06
N VAL A 138 -8.99 -9.61 0.10
CA VAL A 138 -8.51 -10.21 1.35
C VAL A 138 -8.50 -9.15 2.46
N ALA A 139 -7.96 -7.95 2.18
CA ALA A 139 -7.94 -6.85 3.14
C ALA A 139 -9.36 -6.40 3.56
N LEU A 140 -10.28 -6.26 2.60
CA LEU A 140 -11.71 -5.96 2.88
C LEU A 140 -12.36 -7.06 3.72
N LYS A 141 -12.07 -8.33 3.43
CA LYS A 141 -12.64 -9.45 4.19
C LYS A 141 -12.17 -9.46 5.65
N ALA A 142 -10.92 -9.10 5.91
CA ALA A 142 -10.37 -9.03 7.27
C ALA A 142 -11.10 -8.00 8.15
N THR A 143 -11.69 -6.97 7.54
CA THR A 143 -12.49 -5.93 8.23
C THR A 143 -13.99 -6.24 8.26
N GLY A 144 -14.41 -7.44 7.85
CA GLY A 144 -15.80 -7.88 7.88
C GLY A 144 -16.61 -7.50 6.64
N HIS A 145 -15.98 -6.92 5.61
CA HIS A 145 -16.64 -6.62 4.35
C HIS A 145 -16.76 -7.87 3.46
N LYS A 146 -17.72 -7.86 2.53
CA LYS A 146 -17.86 -8.93 1.53
C LYS A 146 -16.83 -8.75 0.43
N SER A 147 -16.23 -9.85 -0.01
CA SER A 147 -15.33 -9.83 -1.17
C SER A 147 -16.09 -9.39 -2.42
N LEU A 148 -15.45 -8.53 -3.20
CA LEU A 148 -16.01 -8.02 -4.44
C LEU A 148 -15.60 -8.92 -5.61
N SER A 149 -16.48 -9.09 -6.59
CA SER A 149 -16.23 -10.01 -7.71
C SER A 149 -15.12 -9.49 -8.63
N ALA A 150 -14.18 -10.33 -9.05
CA ALA A 150 -13.07 -9.95 -9.94
C ALA A 150 -13.44 -9.94 -11.45
N ARG A 151 -14.75 -10.05 -11.77
CA ARG A 151 -15.31 -10.47 -13.08
C ARG A 151 -14.46 -10.31 -14.33
#